data_AF-A0A348VRJ3-F1
#
_entry.id   AF-A0A348VRJ3-F1
#
_cell.length_a   1.000
_cell.length_b   1.000
_cell.length_c   1.000
_cell.angle_alpha   90.00
_cell.angle_beta   90.00
_cell.angle_gamma   90.00
#
_symmetry.space_group_name_H-M   'P 1'
#
loop_
_entity.id
_entity.type
_entity.pdbx_description
1 polymer ?
#
loop_
_entity_poly.entity_id
_entity_poly.type
_entity_poly.pdbx_seq_one_letter_code
_entity_poly.pdbx_strand_id
1 'polypeptide(L)'
;GGGRVARSLGRKKQLRERLSAVAIFKIVRRYGVLIGKPELAPHDCRRTFAQLAYEAGIPITQISRLLGHENVATTQRYLDLELNLETTASDFIPLSV
;
A
#
# COMPACT_ATOMS: atom_id res chain seq x y z
N GLY A 1 -17.38 19.15 -6.26
CA GLY A 1 -17.75 19.18 -4.83
C GLY A 1 -16.80 18.30 -4.04
N GLY A 2 -15.79 18.87 -3.39
CA GLY A 2 -14.74 18.14 -2.67
C GLY A 2 -15.10 17.86 -1.21
N GLY A 3 -16.12 17.03 -0.99
CA GLY A 3 -16.45 16.55 0.35
C GLY A 3 -15.48 15.47 0.82
N ARG A 4 -15.24 15.37 2.14
CA ARG A 4 -14.48 14.23 2.71
C ARG A 4 -15.31 12.95 2.53
N VAL A 5 -14.73 11.93 1.90
CA VAL A 5 -15.37 10.61 1.68
C VAL A 5 -15.74 9.92 3.01
N ALA A 6 -14.96 10.15 4.06
CA ALA A 6 -15.24 9.67 5.41
C ALA A 6 -15.04 10.79 6.45
N ARG A 7 -15.85 10.77 7.52
CA ARG A 7 -15.75 11.71 8.65
C ARG A 7 -15.66 10.99 9.98
N SER A 8 -14.94 11.61 10.90
CA SER A 8 -14.79 11.13 12.26
C SER A 8 -15.99 11.56 13.10
N LEU A 9 -16.55 10.64 13.86
CA LEU A 9 -17.69 10.87 14.75
C LEU A 9 -17.26 10.58 16.19
N GLY A 10 -17.26 11.61 17.03
CA GLY A 10 -16.99 11.48 18.46
C GLY A 10 -18.11 10.72 19.18
N ARG A 11 -17.84 10.26 20.41
CA ARG A 11 -18.83 9.53 21.23
C ARG A 11 -20.14 10.31 21.44
N LYS A 12 -20.10 11.64 21.49
CA LYS A 12 -21.29 12.52 21.57
C LYS A 12 -21.89 12.88 20.20
N LYS A 13 -21.62 12.08 19.15
CA LYS A 13 -22.02 12.36 17.74
C LYS A 13 -21.50 13.69 17.17
N GLN A 14 -20.48 14.29 17.79
CA GLN A 14 -19.82 15.48 17.27
C GLN A 14 -18.91 15.11 16.10
N LEU A 15 -19.04 15.83 14.98
CA LEU A 15 -18.14 15.67 13.84
C LEU A 15 -16.74 16.15 14.22
N ARG A 16 -15.72 15.38 13.84
CA ARG A 16 -14.32 15.75 13.97
C ARG A 16 -13.68 15.86 12.59
N GLU A 17 -12.63 16.65 12.51
CA GLU A 17 -11.98 16.98 11.24
C GLU A 17 -11.22 15.81 10.60
N ARG A 18 -10.68 14.90 11.43
CA ARG A 18 -9.83 13.78 10.99
C ARG A 18 -10.23 12.48 11.68
N LEU A 19 -10.16 11.37 10.95
CA LEU A 19 -10.24 10.02 11.51
C LEU A 19 -8.97 9.72 12.32
N SER A 20 -9.13 9.10 13.48
CA SER A 20 -7.97 8.63 14.25
C SER A 20 -7.42 7.34 13.65
N ALA A 21 -6.13 7.08 13.85
CA ALA A 21 -5.50 5.82 13.45
C ALA A 21 -6.25 4.60 14.04
N VAL A 22 -6.70 4.70 15.29
CA VAL A 22 -7.52 3.67 15.96
C VAL A 22 -8.84 3.43 15.25
N ALA A 23 -9.51 4.50 14.75
CA ALA A 23 -10.76 4.35 14.00
C ALA A 23 -10.52 3.61 12.68
N ILE A 24 -9.46 3.95 11.95
CA ILE A 24 -9.06 3.25 10.72
C ILE A 24 -8.77 1.78 11.01
N PHE A 25 -7.98 1.49 12.05
CA PHE A 25 -7.68 0.12 12.46
C PHE A 25 -8.94 -0.69 12.76
N LYS A 26 -9.90 -0.10 13.49
CA LYS A 26 -11.20 -0.75 13.78
C LYS A 26 -12.03 -1.02 12.53
N ILE A 27 -12.03 -0.09 11.57
CA ILE A 27 -12.72 -0.29 10.29
C ILE A 27 -12.10 -1.47 9.54
N VAL A 28 -10.78 -1.48 9.37
CA VAL A 28 -10.08 -2.56 8.67
C VAL A 28 -10.31 -3.90 9.35
N ARG A 29 -10.15 -3.97 10.68
CA ARG A 29 -10.38 -5.20 11.45
C ARG A 29 -11.82 -5.70 11.33
N ARG A 30 -12.81 -4.80 11.35
CA ARG A 30 -14.23 -5.16 11.17
C ARG A 30 -14.45 -5.84 9.82
N TYR A 31 -13.93 -5.27 8.74
CA TYR A 31 -14.06 -5.88 7.42
C TYR A 31 -13.22 -7.15 7.28
N GLY A 32 -12.05 -7.21 7.92
CA GLY A 32 -11.24 -8.41 8.05
C GLY A 32 -12.04 -9.59 8.60
N VAL A 33 -12.72 -9.39 9.74
CA VAL A 33 -13.60 -10.42 10.33
C VAL A 33 -14.69 -10.87 9.36
N LEU A 34 -15.33 -9.94 8.62
CA LEU A 34 -16.40 -10.27 7.68
C LEU A 34 -15.93 -11.13 6.50
N ILE A 35 -14.66 -11.01 6.11
CA ILE A 35 -14.07 -11.80 5.01
C ILE A 35 -13.27 -13.02 5.52
N GLY A 36 -13.36 -13.35 6.82
CA GLY A 36 -12.63 -14.47 7.41
C GLY A 36 -11.13 -14.22 7.64
N LYS A 37 -10.68 -12.95 7.67
CA LYS A 37 -9.31 -12.51 7.98
C LYS A 37 -9.28 -11.62 9.24
N PRO A 38 -9.49 -12.18 10.45
CA PRO A 38 -9.62 -11.39 11.68
C PRO A 38 -8.35 -10.63 12.09
N GLU A 39 -7.19 -11.03 11.57
CA GLU A 39 -5.88 -10.40 11.75
C GLU A 39 -5.57 -9.27 10.75
N LEU A 40 -6.44 -9.02 9.77
CA LEU A 40 -6.21 -7.98 8.76
C LEU A 40 -6.00 -6.60 9.41
N ALA A 41 -4.85 -6.00 9.12
CA ALA A 41 -4.47 -4.68 9.60
C ALA A 41 -4.27 -3.69 8.42
N PRO A 42 -4.32 -2.37 8.67
CA PRO A 42 -4.15 -1.36 7.61
C PRO A 42 -2.83 -1.49 6.84
N HIS A 43 -1.79 -2.03 7.47
CA HIS A 43 -0.50 -2.23 6.82
C HIS A 43 -0.54 -3.33 5.75
N ASP A 44 -1.40 -4.34 5.91
CA ASP A 44 -1.58 -5.42 4.95
C ASP A 44 -2.22 -4.89 3.67
N CYS A 45 -3.22 -4.01 3.80
CA CYS A 45 -3.80 -3.29 2.67
C CYS A 45 -2.73 -2.53 1.87
N ARG A 46 -1.77 -1.88 2.56
CA ARG A 46 -0.67 -1.17 1.91
C ARG A 46 0.27 -2.13 1.17
N ARG A 47 0.61 -3.27 1.78
CA ARG A 47 1.42 -4.32 1.15
C ARG A 47 0.75 -4.89 -0.10
N THR A 48 -0.53 -5.25 0.00
CA THR A 48 -1.31 -5.75 -1.13
C THR A 48 -1.42 -4.72 -2.26
N PHE A 49 -1.64 -3.44 -1.96
CA PHE A 49 -1.64 -2.39 -2.97
C PHE A 49 -0.29 -2.29 -3.71
N ALA A 50 0.82 -2.32 -2.97
CA ALA A 50 2.14 -2.29 -3.57
C ALA A 50 2.35 -3.50 -4.50
N GLN A 51 2.05 -4.70 -4.00
CA GLN A 51 2.20 -5.95 -4.74
C GLN A 51 1.39 -5.98 -6.04
N LEU A 52 0.10 -5.63 -5.97
CA LEU A 52 -0.77 -5.59 -7.15
C LEU A 52 -0.30 -4.56 -8.19
N ALA A 53 0.19 -3.40 -7.75
CA ALA A 53 0.74 -2.39 -8.65
C ALA A 53 2.01 -2.89 -9.34
N TYR A 54 2.87 -3.59 -8.61
CA TYR A 54 4.10 -4.16 -9.16
C TYR A 54 3.81 -5.28 -10.17
N GLU A 55 2.90 -6.20 -9.84
CA GLU A 55 2.43 -7.27 -10.75
C GLU A 55 1.77 -6.71 -12.01
N ALA A 56 1.12 -5.55 -11.93
CA ALA A 56 0.58 -4.84 -13.09
C ALA A 56 1.66 -4.14 -13.95
N GLY A 57 2.95 -4.28 -13.61
CA GLY A 57 4.07 -3.70 -14.34
C GLY A 57 4.31 -2.22 -14.05
N ILE A 58 3.72 -1.66 -12.98
CA ILE A 58 3.94 -0.25 -12.63
C ILE A 58 5.37 -0.09 -12.09
N PRO A 59 6.15 0.89 -12.57
CA PRO A 59 7.49 1.13 -12.07
C PRO A 59 7.53 1.34 -10.55
N ILE A 60 8.46 0.68 -9.87
CA ILE A 60 8.59 0.74 -8.40
C ILE A 60 8.76 2.17 -7.87
N THR A 61 9.40 3.05 -8.64
CA THR A 61 9.55 4.48 -8.31
C THR A 61 8.19 5.18 -8.27
N GLN A 62 7.28 4.85 -9.18
CA GLN A 62 5.92 5.37 -9.20
C GLN A 62 5.09 4.81 -8.04
N ILE A 63 5.21 3.51 -7.75
CA ILE A 63 4.58 2.88 -6.57
C ILE A 63 5.05 3.57 -5.29
N SER A 64 6.37 3.80 -5.16
CA SER A 64 6.96 4.49 -4.01
C SER A 64 6.40 5.90 -3.79
N ARG A 65 6.20 6.65 -4.88
CA ARG A 65 5.58 7.99 -4.84
C ARG A 65 4.11 7.92 -4.43
N LEU A 66 3.35 6.94 -4.92
CA LEU A 66 1.95 6.72 -4.54
C LEU A 66 1.80 6.34 -3.06
N LEU A 67 2.77 5.59 -2.53
CA LEU A 67 2.83 5.22 -1.12
C LEU A 67 3.34 6.35 -0.21
N GLY A 68 3.93 7.40 -0.78
CA GLY A 68 4.52 8.52 -0.04
C GLY A 68 5.81 8.14 0.69
N HIS A 69 6.57 7.17 0.17
CA HIS A 69 7.86 6.80 0.74
C HIS A 69 8.97 7.73 0.24
N GLU A 70 9.72 8.31 1.18
CA GLU A 70 10.88 9.16 0.88
C GLU A 70 12.03 8.38 0.23
N ASN A 71 12.12 7.07 0.50
CA ASN A 71 13.13 6.19 -0.04
C ASN A 71 12.49 4.97 -0.72
N VAL A 72 12.86 4.74 -1.99
CA VAL A 72 12.43 3.59 -2.81
C VAL A 72 12.79 2.25 -2.15
N ALA A 73 13.88 2.19 -1.38
CA ALA A 73 14.25 0.99 -0.61
C ALA A 73 13.16 0.55 0.36
N THR A 74 12.38 1.50 0.90
CA THR A 74 11.21 1.16 1.72
C THR A 74 10.22 0.36 0.90
N THR A 75 9.92 0.78 -0.33
CA THR A 75 9.00 0.09 -1.24
C THR A 75 9.53 -1.27 -1.69
N GLN A 76 10.84 -1.40 -1.94
CA GLN A 76 11.48 -2.69 -2.25
C GLN A 76 11.23 -3.73 -1.17
N ARG A 77 11.37 -3.34 0.11
CA ARG A 77 11.09 -4.24 1.25
C ARG A 77 9.63 -4.67 1.34
N TYR A 78 8.69 -3.82 0.90
CA TYR A 78 7.26 -4.18 0.88
C TYR A 78 6.92 -5.21 -0.20
N LEU A 79 7.70 -5.25 -1.28
CA LEU A 79 7.51 -6.13 -2.44
C LEU A 79 8.32 -7.42 -2.35
N ASP A 80 9.08 -7.62 -1.27
CA ASP A 80 9.99 -8.76 -1.07
C ASP A 80 10.88 -9.01 -2.31
N LEU A 81 11.29 -7.91 -2.95
CA LEU A 81 12.16 -7.94 -4.12
C LEU A 81 13.57 -8.22 -3.64
N GLU A 82 13.85 -9.48 -3.29
CA GLU A 82 15.21 -9.99 -3.34
C GLU A 82 15.68 -9.91 -4.79
N LEU A 83 16.93 -9.49 -4.98
CA LEU A 83 17.52 -9.32 -6.30
C LEU A 83 17.53 -10.70 -7.00
N ASN A 84 16.73 -10.88 -8.04
CA ASN A 84 16.81 -12.10 -8.85
C ASN A 84 18.07 -12.00 -9.74
N LEU A 85 19.13 -12.70 -9.34
CA LEU A 85 20.41 -12.73 -10.06
C LEU A 85 20.36 -13.55 -11.37
N GLU A 86 19.26 -14.25 -11.64
CA GLU A 86 19.12 -15.07 -12.85
C GLU A 86 18.70 -14.27 -14.08
N THR A 87 18.22 -13.04 -13.92
CA THR A 87 17.85 -12.16 -15.03
C THR A 87 18.49 -10.80 -14.83
N THR A 88 19.53 -10.52 -15.62
CA THR A 88 20.33 -9.30 -15.50
C THR A 88 19.91 -8.27 -16.56
N ALA A 89 20.15 -6.98 -16.29
CA ALA A 89 19.86 -5.92 -17.26
C ALA A 89 20.57 -6.14 -18.61
N SER A 90 21.74 -6.79 -18.58
CA SER A 90 22.53 -7.16 -19.75
C SER A 90 21.77 -8.08 -20.72
N ASP A 91 20.85 -8.91 -20.23
CA ASP A 91 20.08 -9.85 -21.05
C ASP A 91 19.07 -9.15 -21.98
N PHE A 92 18.73 -7.90 -21.65
CA PHE A 92 17.78 -7.07 -22.42
C PHE A 92 18.46 -5.95 -23.21
N ILE A 93 19.80 -5.88 -23.20
CA ILE A 93 20.56 -4.93 -24.02
C ILE A 93 21.02 -5.69 -25.27
N PRO A 94 20.38 -5.49 -26.45
CA PRO A 94 20.90 -6.04 -27.68
C PRO A 94 22.25 -5.39 -27.98
N LEU A 95 23.33 -6.15 -27.77
CA LEU A 95 24.65 -5.76 -28.23
C LEU A 95 24.68 -5.94 -29.74
N SER A 96 24.55 -4.84 -30.47
CA SER A 96 24.93 -4.80 -31.88
C SER A 96 26.46 -4.85 -31.97
N VAL A 97 27.00 -6.07 -31.98
CA VAL A 97 28.36 -6.35 -32.46
C VAL A 97 28.39 -6.49 -33.97
#